data_AF-A0A2E4QD30-F1
#
_entry.id   AF-A0A2E4QD30-F1
#
_cell.length_a   1.000
_cell.length_b   1.000
_cell.length_c   1.000
_cell.angle_alpha   90.00
_cell.angle_beta   90.00
_cell.angle_gamma   90.00
#
_symmetry.space_group_name_H-M   'P 1'
#
loop_
_entity.id
_entity.type
_entity.pdbx_description
1 polymer ?
#
loop_
_entity_poly.entity_id
_entity_poly.type
_entity_poly.pdbx_seq_one_letter_code
_entity_poly.pdbx_strand_id
1 'polypeptide(L)'
;MINTIQDNHAPLLTVTSLLVCISVLLWAHDHPDGLGLFIGSVVLFSLEVLHWLWTVYQQKQANRLSSKRLTFGIMSFLWVVLVLMFAYAQVPLFHTACSAFGFNGKMVKHDHAHWSVGAIDASRTVKLQAFAHVNLLAPVTVSNKNQQLLVNPGQAFDLSYPVKNTTDQALVLRSVLSLVPSDVGHYLHRTDHAAELFELEPGEEKLFEASFILSDQIPKSIGTLALQFTLFNTEGVGHFGSSDAWYEIRSKKNHGVGLD
;
A
#
# COMPACT_ATOMS: atom_id res chain seq x y z
N MET A 1 1.09 4.00 -55.06
CA MET A 1 1.25 2.68 -54.40
C MET A 1 2.08 2.69 -53.12
N ILE A 2 2.92 3.70 -52.84
CA ILE A 2 3.73 3.75 -51.60
C ILE A 2 2.92 4.30 -50.40
N ASN A 3 2.01 5.25 -50.61
CA ASN A 3 1.18 5.81 -49.54
C ASN A 3 0.21 4.79 -48.93
N THR A 4 -0.30 3.84 -49.73
CA THR A 4 -1.29 2.85 -49.29
C THR A 4 -0.76 1.82 -48.29
N ILE A 5 0.55 1.56 -48.23
CA ILE A 5 1.12 0.60 -47.27
C ILE A 5 1.41 1.28 -45.92
N GLN A 6 1.81 2.56 -45.92
CA GLN A 6 2.14 3.28 -44.70
C GLN A 6 0.88 3.67 -43.89
N ASP A 7 -0.24 3.93 -44.57
CA ASP A 7 -1.52 4.27 -43.93
C ASP A 7 -2.18 3.06 -43.24
N ASN A 8 -1.86 1.82 -43.64
CA ASN A 8 -2.48 0.62 -43.07
C ASN A 8 -1.83 0.11 -41.76
N HIS A 9 -0.56 0.45 -41.48
CA HIS A 9 0.14 -0.04 -40.28
C HIS A 9 0.04 0.91 -39.08
N ALA A 10 -0.10 2.22 -39.32
CA ALA A 10 -0.30 3.22 -38.27
C ALA A 10 -1.52 2.93 -37.37
N PRO A 11 -2.71 2.57 -37.90
CA PRO A 11 -3.87 2.28 -37.04
C PRO A 11 -3.66 1.00 -36.22
N LEU A 12 -3.00 -0.02 -36.76
CA LEU A 12 -2.77 -1.29 -36.04
C LEU A 12 -1.85 -1.09 -34.82
N LEU A 13 -0.73 -0.38 -34.99
CA LEU A 13 0.20 -0.04 -33.91
C LEU A 13 -0.46 0.82 -32.82
N THR A 14 -1.37 1.73 -33.20
CA THR A 14 -2.12 2.52 -32.21
C THR A 14 -3.11 1.67 -31.42
N VAL A 15 -3.76 0.69 -32.06
CA VAL A 15 -4.71 -0.23 -31.41
C VAL A 15 -3.98 -1.18 -30.45
N THR A 16 -2.85 -1.76 -30.86
CA THR A 16 -2.07 -2.64 -29.98
C THR A 16 -1.39 -1.89 -28.84
N SER A 17 -0.95 -0.65 -29.06
CA SER A 17 -0.49 0.23 -27.98
C SER A 17 -1.60 0.54 -26.96
N LEU A 18 -2.83 0.81 -27.41
CA LEU A 18 -3.97 1.03 -26.52
C LEU A 18 -4.30 -0.24 -25.72
N LEU A 19 -4.20 -1.43 -26.34
CA LEU A 19 -4.41 -2.71 -25.67
C LEU A 19 -3.35 -2.96 -24.57
N VAL A 20 -2.09 -2.59 -24.79
CA VAL A 20 -1.05 -2.65 -23.75
C VAL A 20 -1.38 -1.70 -22.59
N CYS A 21 -1.87 -0.49 -22.87
CA CYS A 21 -2.28 0.43 -21.80
C CYS A 21 -3.46 -0.12 -20.98
N ILE A 22 -4.46 -0.70 -21.65
CA ILE A 22 -5.63 -1.29 -20.99
C ILE A 22 -5.22 -2.51 -20.16
N SER A 23 -4.33 -3.36 -20.66
CA SER A 23 -3.87 -4.55 -19.93
C SER A 23 -3.05 -4.18 -18.69
N VAL A 24 -2.24 -3.12 -18.74
CA VAL A 24 -1.55 -2.56 -17.56
C VAL A 24 -2.56 -2.07 -16.51
N LEU A 25 -3.62 -1.38 -16.92
CA LEU A 25 -4.65 -0.91 -16.00
C LEU A 25 -5.41 -2.07 -15.34
N LEU A 26 -5.73 -3.11 -16.10
CA LEU A 26 -6.38 -4.31 -15.57
C LEU A 26 -5.46 -5.05 -14.59
N TRP A 27 -4.17 -5.18 -14.91
CA TRP A 27 -3.20 -5.77 -13.99
C TRP A 27 -3.02 -4.94 -12.72
N ALA A 28 -2.95 -3.62 -12.84
CA ALA A 28 -2.85 -2.71 -11.70
C ALA A 28 -4.09 -2.71 -10.78
N HIS A 29 -5.23 -3.19 -11.29
CA HIS A 29 -6.48 -3.33 -10.52
C HIS A 29 -6.77 -4.79 -10.13
N ASP A 30 -5.73 -5.64 -10.06
CA ASP A 30 -5.81 -7.04 -9.61
C ASP A 30 -6.88 -7.89 -10.35
N HIS A 31 -7.15 -7.61 -11.62
CA HIS A 31 -7.99 -8.50 -12.42
C HIS A 31 -7.32 -9.88 -12.54
N PRO A 32 -8.07 -10.99 -12.38
CA PRO A 32 -7.50 -12.34 -12.38
C PRO A 32 -6.72 -12.69 -13.66
N ASP A 33 -7.10 -12.10 -14.79
CA ASP A 33 -6.46 -12.30 -16.09
C ASP A 33 -5.47 -11.18 -16.47
N GLY A 34 -5.29 -10.17 -15.61
CA GLY A 34 -4.55 -8.93 -15.92
C GLY A 34 -3.09 -9.20 -16.31
N LEU A 35 -2.41 -10.09 -15.58
CA LEU A 35 -1.02 -10.48 -15.89
C LEU A 35 -0.92 -11.19 -17.25
N GLY A 36 -1.86 -12.10 -17.54
CA GLY A 36 -1.90 -12.85 -18.80
C GLY A 36 -2.16 -11.95 -20.00
N LEU A 37 -3.13 -11.05 -19.88
CA LEU A 37 -3.44 -10.04 -20.90
C LEU A 37 -2.28 -9.06 -21.11
N PHE A 38 -1.58 -8.67 -20.04
CA PHE A 38 -0.40 -7.83 -20.13
C PHE A 38 0.70 -8.51 -20.93
N ILE A 39 1.10 -9.72 -20.53
CA ILE A 39 2.14 -10.50 -21.23
C ILE A 39 1.75 -10.73 -22.69
N GLY A 40 0.50 -11.15 -22.96
CA GLY A 40 0.01 -11.37 -24.32
C GLY A 40 0.07 -10.11 -25.19
N SER A 41 -0.38 -8.97 -24.66
CA SER A 41 -0.37 -7.69 -25.37
C SER A 41 1.06 -7.20 -25.68
N VAL A 42 2.00 -7.38 -24.75
CA VAL A 42 3.42 -7.01 -24.93
C VAL A 42 4.09 -7.88 -25.99
N VAL A 43 3.81 -9.19 -26.01
CA VAL A 43 4.34 -10.11 -27.03
C VAL A 43 3.81 -9.75 -28.42
N LEU A 44 2.50 -9.51 -28.56
CA LEU A 44 1.89 -9.10 -29.82
C LEU A 44 2.46 -7.78 -30.33
N PHE A 45 2.55 -6.77 -29.46
CA PHE A 45 3.16 -5.48 -29.79
C PHE A 45 4.62 -5.64 -30.22
N SER A 46 5.38 -6.50 -29.55
CA SER A 46 6.78 -6.79 -29.91
C SER A 46 6.91 -7.43 -31.29
N LEU A 47 6.03 -8.37 -31.64
CA LEU A 47 6.00 -9.00 -32.95
C LEU A 47 5.62 -8.01 -34.06
N GLU A 48 4.67 -7.11 -33.80
CA GLU A 48 4.29 -6.05 -34.74
C GLU A 48 5.41 -5.05 -34.97
N VAL A 49 6.11 -4.65 -33.90
CA VAL A 49 7.29 -3.77 -33.99
C VAL A 49 8.41 -4.46 -34.78
N LEU A 50 8.69 -5.74 -34.52
CA LEU A 50 9.68 -6.51 -35.28
C LEU A 50 9.30 -6.64 -36.75
N HIS A 51 8.03 -6.90 -37.06
CA HIS A 51 7.54 -6.95 -38.43
C HIS A 51 7.64 -5.58 -39.12
N TRP A 52 7.30 -4.49 -38.42
CA TRP A 52 7.49 -3.14 -38.94
C TRP A 52 8.97 -2.83 -39.18
N LEU A 53 9.85 -3.13 -38.23
CA LEU A 53 11.30 -2.97 -38.39
C LEU A 53 11.84 -3.77 -39.58
N TRP A 54 11.33 -4.99 -39.80
CA TRP A 54 11.66 -5.80 -40.96
C TRP A 54 11.22 -5.13 -42.26
N THR A 55 10.00 -4.59 -42.34
CA THR A 55 9.53 -3.88 -43.54
C THR A 55 10.33 -2.59 -43.81
N VAL A 56 10.70 -1.86 -42.75
CA VAL A 56 11.57 -0.67 -42.83
C VAL A 56 12.98 -1.07 -43.30
N TYR A 57 13.52 -2.18 -42.80
CA TYR A 57 14.80 -2.72 -43.23
C TYR A 57 14.80 -3.08 -44.73
N GLN A 58 13.75 -3.74 -45.21
CA GLN A 58 13.54 -4.05 -46.63
C GLN A 58 13.45 -2.77 -47.48
N GLN A 59 12.75 -1.74 -47.02
CA GLN A 59 12.66 -0.45 -47.73
C GLN A 59 13.98 0.33 -47.75
N LYS A 60 14.83 0.19 -46.73
CA LYS A 60 16.17 0.79 -46.68
C LYS A 60 17.09 0.13 -47.71
N GLN A 61 17.05 -1.20 -47.85
CA GLN A 61 17.77 -1.89 -48.93
C GLN A 61 17.28 -1.45 -50.32
N ALA A 62 16.00 -1.14 -50.46
CA ALA A 62 15.44 -0.61 -51.70
C ALA A 62 15.72 0.90 -51.95
N ASN A 63 16.49 1.59 -51.10
CA ASN A 63 16.77 3.04 -51.19
C ASN A 63 15.53 3.95 -51.22
N ARG A 64 14.38 3.49 -50.68
CA ARG A 64 13.09 4.23 -50.76
C ARG A 64 12.74 5.05 -49.52
N LEU A 65 13.49 4.94 -48.42
CA LEU A 65 13.24 5.68 -47.18
C LEU A 65 14.15 6.90 -47.04
N SER A 66 13.54 8.06 -46.80
CA SER A 66 14.25 9.28 -46.42
C SER A 66 14.95 9.12 -45.07
N SER A 67 16.23 9.47 -44.99
CA SER A 67 17.08 9.37 -43.78
C SER A 67 16.41 9.95 -42.52
N LYS A 68 15.60 11.02 -42.67
CA LYS A 68 14.86 11.68 -41.58
C LYS A 68 13.81 10.79 -40.92
N ARG A 69 13.14 9.90 -41.67
CA ARG A 69 12.08 9.01 -41.14
C ARG A 69 12.66 7.87 -40.31
N LEU A 70 13.84 7.37 -40.70
CA LEU A 70 14.55 6.35 -39.94
C LEU A 70 15.05 6.90 -38.59
N THR A 71 15.60 8.12 -38.59
CA THR A 71 16.02 8.79 -37.35
C THR A 71 14.86 9.00 -36.39
N PHE A 72 13.69 9.40 -36.90
CA PHE A 72 12.49 9.58 -36.07
C PHE A 72 12.00 8.26 -35.44
N GLY A 73 12.00 7.17 -36.20
CA GLY A 73 11.65 5.84 -35.68
C GLY A 73 12.58 5.36 -34.56
N ILE A 74 13.89 5.54 -34.74
CA ILE A 74 14.89 5.18 -33.72
C ILE A 74 14.74 6.05 -32.47
N MET A 75 14.55 7.36 -32.61
CA MET A 75 14.31 8.26 -31.47
C MET A 75 13.06 7.88 -30.69
N SER A 76 11.95 7.56 -31.38
CA SER A 76 10.70 7.14 -30.74
C SER A 76 10.88 5.85 -29.94
N PHE A 77 11.57 4.85 -30.51
CA PHE A 77 11.86 3.60 -29.80
C PHE A 77 12.71 3.82 -28.54
N LEU A 78 13.78 4.63 -28.64
CA LEU A 78 14.62 4.97 -27.49
C LEU A 78 13.84 5.70 -26.40
N TRP A 79 12.88 6.55 -26.78
CA TRP A 79 12.02 7.25 -25.84
C TRP A 79 11.11 6.30 -25.05
N VAL A 80 10.47 5.34 -25.74
CA VAL A 80 9.62 4.32 -25.09
C VAL A 80 10.44 3.49 -24.10
N VAL A 81 11.64 3.06 -24.49
CA VAL A 81 12.54 2.29 -23.62
C VAL A 81 12.93 3.11 -22.38
N LEU A 82 13.24 4.39 -22.54
CA LEU A 82 13.59 5.29 -21.43
C LEU A 82 12.43 5.44 -20.43
N VAL A 83 11.20 5.65 -20.91
CA VAL A 83 10.02 5.79 -20.05
C VAL A 83 9.75 4.49 -19.29
N LEU A 84 9.89 3.33 -19.93
CA LEU A 84 9.73 2.03 -19.28
C LEU A 84 10.82 1.76 -18.22
N MET A 85 12.08 2.09 -18.52
CA MET A 85 13.16 2.00 -17.53
C MET A 85 12.94 2.95 -16.35
N PHE A 86 12.48 4.16 -16.59
CA PHE A 86 12.16 5.11 -15.53
C PHE A 86 10.98 4.61 -14.68
N ALA A 87 9.94 4.08 -15.31
CA ALA A 87 8.81 3.47 -14.61
C ALA A 87 9.22 2.23 -13.80
N TYR A 88 10.20 1.44 -14.25
CA TYR A 88 10.73 0.34 -13.45
C TYR A 88 11.61 0.85 -12.30
N ALA A 89 12.47 1.83 -12.57
CA ALA A 89 13.37 2.43 -11.59
C ALA A 89 12.63 3.21 -10.48
N GLN A 90 11.40 3.65 -10.71
CA GLN A 90 10.63 4.39 -9.71
C GLN A 90 10.45 3.58 -8.42
N VAL A 91 10.23 2.27 -8.49
CA VAL A 91 9.98 1.41 -7.32
C VAL A 91 11.19 1.42 -6.35
N PRO A 92 12.42 1.04 -6.77
CA PRO A 92 13.58 1.11 -5.90
C PRO A 92 13.95 2.55 -5.50
N LEU A 93 13.72 3.54 -6.38
CA LEU A 93 13.99 4.95 -6.07
C LEU A 93 13.04 5.49 -4.97
N PHE A 94 11.78 5.05 -4.98
CA PHE A 94 10.85 5.31 -3.88
C PHE A 94 11.35 4.65 -2.60
N HIS A 95 11.80 3.40 -2.64
CA HIS A 95 12.33 2.73 -1.44
C HIS A 95 13.56 3.44 -0.85
N THR A 96 14.50 3.90 -1.68
CA THR A 96 15.68 4.63 -1.22
C THR A 96 15.32 6.01 -0.67
N ALA A 97 14.43 6.74 -1.34
CA ALA A 97 13.88 7.99 -0.82
C ALA A 97 13.15 7.78 0.51
N CYS A 98 12.33 6.73 0.62
CA CYS A 98 11.64 6.37 1.86
C CYS A 98 12.63 6.05 2.99
N SER A 99 13.75 5.37 2.72
CA SER A 99 14.78 5.13 3.75
C SER A 99 15.59 6.37 4.10
N ALA A 100 15.79 7.30 3.16
CA ALA A 100 16.56 8.52 3.40
C ALA A 100 15.75 9.57 4.18
N PHE A 101 14.45 9.67 3.90
CA PHE A 101 13.56 10.66 4.50
C PHE A 101 12.65 10.12 5.61
N GLY A 102 12.50 8.80 5.75
CA GLY A 102 11.74 8.17 6.84
C GLY A 102 10.21 8.30 6.76
N PHE A 103 9.65 8.79 5.65
CA PHE A 103 8.20 9.07 5.55
C PHE A 103 7.32 7.85 5.32
N ASN A 104 7.90 6.74 4.89
CA ASN A 104 7.16 5.51 4.72
C ASN A 104 7.62 4.62 5.84
N GLY A 105 6.85 4.63 6.91
CA GLY A 105 7.01 3.66 7.97
C GLY A 105 6.86 2.29 7.36
N LYS A 106 8.00 1.72 6.94
CA LYS A 106 8.09 0.33 6.56
C LYS A 106 7.37 -0.37 7.68
N MET A 107 6.40 -1.20 7.32
CA MET A 107 5.97 -2.26 8.21
C MET A 107 7.25 -3.00 8.52
N VAL A 108 7.85 -2.65 9.65
CA VAL A 108 9.05 -3.27 10.16
C VAL A 108 8.62 -4.72 10.25
N LYS A 109 9.06 -5.54 9.29
CA LYS A 109 9.20 -6.97 9.55
C LYS A 109 9.83 -6.99 10.94
N HIS A 110 9.09 -7.50 11.93
CA HIS A 110 9.47 -7.49 13.34
C HIS A 110 10.82 -8.19 13.48
N ASP A 111 11.88 -7.47 13.15
CA ASP A 111 13.23 -7.94 13.24
C ASP A 111 13.62 -7.48 14.63
N HIS A 112 13.45 -8.40 15.56
CA HIS A 112 13.74 -8.23 16.99
C HIS A 112 15.24 -8.02 17.26
N ALA A 113 16.03 -7.62 16.26
CA ALA A 113 17.47 -7.45 16.31
C ALA A 113 17.93 -6.45 17.39
N HIS A 114 17.05 -5.52 17.81
CA HIS A 114 17.32 -4.51 18.85
C HIS A 114 16.42 -4.64 20.09
N TRP A 115 15.83 -5.82 20.29
CA TRP A 115 15.01 -6.12 21.46
C TRP A 115 15.90 -6.49 22.66
N SER A 116 15.84 -5.69 23.72
CA SER A 116 16.30 -6.08 25.04
C SER A 116 15.40 -5.50 26.13
N VAL A 117 15.25 -6.27 27.20
CA VAL A 117 14.59 -5.83 28.43
C VAL A 117 15.65 -5.84 29.52
N GLY A 118 16.44 -4.77 29.56
CA GLY A 118 17.36 -4.51 30.66
C GLY A 118 16.66 -3.86 31.86
N ALA A 119 17.44 -3.16 32.68
CA ALA A 119 16.88 -2.39 33.79
C ALA A 119 16.09 -1.18 33.29
N ILE A 120 14.99 -0.84 33.98
CA ILE A 120 14.19 0.34 33.67
C ILE A 120 15.06 1.60 33.83
N ASP A 121 15.21 2.36 32.75
CA ASP A 121 15.91 3.64 32.76
C ASP A 121 14.99 4.74 33.32
N ALA A 122 15.05 4.95 34.62
CA ALA A 122 14.30 5.99 35.31
C ALA A 122 14.78 7.43 35.01
N SER A 123 15.95 7.59 34.35
CA SER A 123 16.54 8.91 34.10
C SER A 123 15.90 9.67 32.93
N ARG A 124 15.15 8.98 32.07
CA ARG A 124 14.46 9.56 30.92
C ARG A 124 13.06 9.01 30.77
N THR A 125 12.19 9.82 30.20
CA THR A 125 10.79 9.48 29.96
C THR A 125 10.46 9.72 28.49
N VAL A 126 9.73 8.78 27.90
CA VAL A 126 9.22 8.88 26.53
C VAL A 126 7.72 9.15 26.60
N LYS A 127 7.27 10.16 25.86
CA LYS A 127 5.85 10.50 25.76
C LYS A 127 5.17 9.57 24.77
N LEU A 128 4.21 8.78 25.24
CA LEU A 128 3.36 7.92 24.43
C LEU A 128 2.01 8.61 24.20
N GLN A 129 1.63 8.76 22.94
CA GLN A 129 0.30 9.19 22.53
C GLN A 129 -0.40 8.02 21.82
N ALA A 130 -1.40 7.45 22.47
CA ALA A 130 -2.13 6.31 21.92
C ALA A 130 -3.50 6.76 21.39
N PHE A 131 -3.86 6.24 20.23
CA PHE A 131 -5.08 6.57 19.50
C PHE A 131 -5.81 5.28 19.11
N ALA A 132 -7.11 5.23 19.30
CA ALA A 132 -7.97 4.17 18.80
C ALA A 132 -8.90 4.72 17.72
N HIS A 133 -8.82 4.11 16.53
CA HIS A 133 -9.60 4.47 15.37
C HIS A 133 -10.47 3.29 14.93
N VAL A 134 -11.71 3.57 14.55
CA VAL A 134 -12.64 2.55 14.04
C VAL A 134 -12.73 2.73 12.53
N ASN A 135 -12.53 1.65 11.78
CA ASN A 135 -12.75 1.70 10.34
C ASN A 135 -14.23 1.96 10.02
N LEU A 136 -14.51 2.70 8.94
CA LEU A 136 -15.87 3.05 8.48
C LEU A 136 -16.81 1.84 8.30
N LEU A 137 -16.26 0.66 8.02
CA LEU A 137 -17.03 -0.58 7.81
C LEU A 137 -17.18 -1.42 9.08
N ALA A 138 -16.58 -1.02 10.20
CA ALA A 138 -16.73 -1.70 11.47
C ALA A 138 -17.88 -1.06 12.29
N PRO A 139 -18.99 -1.77 12.53
CA PRO A 139 -20.15 -1.22 13.24
C PRO A 139 -19.96 -1.30 14.76
N VAL A 140 -18.92 -0.61 15.26
CA VAL A 140 -18.59 -0.53 16.68
C VAL A 140 -18.31 0.89 17.12
N THR A 141 -18.51 1.16 18.40
CA THR A 141 -18.16 2.43 19.03
C THR A 141 -17.00 2.21 20.00
N VAL A 142 -16.01 3.09 19.97
CA VAL A 142 -14.89 3.08 20.92
C VAL A 142 -14.97 4.31 21.82
N SER A 143 -15.02 4.06 23.12
CA SER A 143 -14.94 5.10 24.14
C SER A 143 -13.49 5.45 24.44
N ASN A 144 -13.22 6.72 24.79
CA ASN A 144 -11.87 7.19 25.14
C ASN A 144 -10.82 6.94 24.04
N LYS A 145 -11.03 7.50 22.85
CA LYS A 145 -10.18 7.26 21.66
C LYS A 145 -8.72 7.70 21.84
N ASN A 146 -8.39 8.53 22.83
CA ASN A 146 -7.05 9.13 22.98
C ASN A 146 -6.51 8.93 24.40
N GLN A 147 -5.33 8.33 24.52
CA GLN A 147 -4.63 8.16 25.80
C GLN A 147 -3.23 8.79 25.71
N GLN A 148 -2.77 9.39 26.81
CA GLN A 148 -1.41 9.91 26.92
C GLN A 148 -0.75 9.32 28.15
N LEU A 149 0.44 8.74 27.96
CA LEU A 149 1.19 8.04 28.98
C LEU A 149 2.64 8.51 28.94
N LEU A 150 3.30 8.45 30.09
CA LEU A 150 4.73 8.68 30.24
C LEU A 150 5.36 7.33 30.58
N VAL A 151 6.23 6.85 29.70
CA VAL A 151 6.81 5.51 29.81
C VAL A 151 8.32 5.63 29.89
N ASN A 152 8.92 4.90 30.83
CA ASN A 152 10.37 4.79 30.91
C ASN A 152 10.87 3.66 29.99
N PRO A 153 12.02 3.82 29.34
CA PRO A 153 12.64 2.75 28.55
C PRO A 153 12.94 1.52 29.42
N GLY A 154 12.65 0.33 28.91
CA GLY A 154 12.65 -0.93 29.66
C GLY A 154 11.34 -1.23 30.40
N GLN A 155 10.36 -0.32 30.39
CA GLN A 155 9.08 -0.49 31.09
C GLN A 155 7.98 -1.06 30.19
N ALA A 156 7.14 -1.91 30.77
CA ALA A 156 5.88 -2.35 30.18
C ALA A 156 4.76 -1.32 30.41
N PHE A 157 3.84 -1.20 29.45
CA PHE A 157 2.66 -0.35 29.57
C PHE A 157 1.46 -1.01 28.89
N ASP A 158 0.28 -0.70 29.43
CA ASP A 158 -0.98 -1.25 28.97
C ASP A 158 -1.87 -0.15 28.40
N LEU A 159 -2.58 -0.48 27.33
CA LEU A 159 -3.60 0.36 26.72
C LEU A 159 -4.93 -0.40 26.79
N SER A 160 -5.97 0.28 27.25
CA SER A 160 -7.31 -0.31 27.37
C SER A 160 -8.37 0.63 26.79
N TYR A 161 -9.17 0.12 25.87
CA TYR A 161 -10.22 0.87 25.18
C TYR A 161 -11.54 0.12 25.28
N PRO A 162 -12.61 0.71 25.86
CA PRO A 162 -13.94 0.13 25.82
C PRO A 162 -14.49 0.16 24.39
N VAL A 163 -14.85 -1.02 23.88
CA VAL A 163 -15.40 -1.20 22.53
C VAL A 163 -16.78 -1.83 22.65
N LYS A 164 -17.76 -1.20 22.02
CA LYS A 164 -19.16 -1.64 22.02
C LYS A 164 -19.63 -2.05 20.63
N ASN A 165 -20.21 -3.24 20.52
CA ASN A 165 -20.94 -3.67 19.34
C ASN A 165 -22.28 -2.95 19.26
N THR A 166 -22.53 -2.24 18.16
CA THR A 166 -23.79 -1.51 17.95
C THR A 166 -24.82 -2.30 17.15
N THR A 167 -24.51 -3.55 16.79
CA THR A 167 -25.36 -4.41 15.97
C THR A 167 -26.02 -5.52 16.79
N ASP A 168 -27.03 -6.15 16.18
CA ASP A 168 -27.72 -7.32 16.71
C ASP A 168 -27.05 -8.66 16.30
N GLN A 169 -25.83 -8.60 15.75
CA GLN A 169 -25.07 -9.78 15.29
C GLN A 169 -23.73 -9.86 16.02
N ALA A 170 -23.23 -11.08 16.20
CA ALA A 170 -21.86 -11.28 16.69
C ALA A 170 -20.87 -10.71 15.68
N LEU A 171 -19.79 -10.10 16.18
CA LEU A 171 -18.82 -9.40 15.36
C LEU A 171 -17.42 -9.84 15.75
N VAL A 172 -16.58 -10.10 14.74
CA VAL A 172 -15.15 -10.31 14.95
C VAL A 172 -14.40 -9.11 14.38
N LEU A 173 -13.62 -8.47 15.24
CA LEU A 173 -12.76 -7.34 14.88
C LEU A 173 -11.32 -7.80 14.76
N ARG A 174 -10.58 -7.25 13.79
CA ARG A 174 -9.13 -7.33 13.71
C ARG A 174 -8.51 -5.97 13.98
N SER A 175 -7.52 -5.94 14.87
CA SER A 175 -6.74 -4.73 15.13
C SER A 175 -5.49 -4.67 14.25
N VAL A 176 -5.28 -3.53 13.59
CA VAL A 176 -4.03 -3.22 12.89
C VAL A 176 -3.34 -2.07 13.61
N LEU A 177 -2.07 -2.28 13.94
CA LEU A 177 -1.22 -1.33 14.66
C LEU A 177 -0.44 -0.45 13.69
N SER A 178 -0.39 0.85 13.96
CA SER A 178 0.47 1.82 13.29
C SER A 178 1.29 2.61 14.32
N LEU A 179 2.54 2.94 13.97
CA LEU A 179 3.53 3.52 14.88
C LEU A 179 4.29 4.67 14.20
N VAL A 180 4.49 5.76 14.94
CA VAL A 180 5.26 6.93 14.49
C VAL A 180 6.18 7.42 15.61
N PRO A 181 7.48 7.68 15.35
CA PRO A 181 8.21 7.38 14.12
C PRO A 181 8.28 5.88 13.81
N SER A 182 8.49 5.53 12.55
CA SER A 182 8.55 4.12 12.11
C SER A 182 9.64 3.31 12.78
N ASP A 183 10.77 3.96 13.08
CA ASP A 183 11.95 3.31 13.64
C ASP A 183 11.70 2.79 15.06
N VAL A 184 10.65 3.29 15.73
CA VAL A 184 10.18 2.78 17.03
C VAL A 184 9.72 1.32 16.94
N GLY A 185 9.28 0.86 15.78
CA GLY A 185 8.83 -0.52 15.59
C GLY A 185 9.88 -1.59 15.91
N HIS A 186 11.18 -1.24 15.88
CA HIS A 186 12.26 -2.14 16.29
C HIS A 186 12.44 -2.26 17.81
N TYR A 187 11.92 -1.28 18.55
CA TYR A 187 12.10 -1.14 20.00
C TYR A 187 10.81 -1.41 20.77
N LEU A 188 9.67 -1.48 20.10
CA LEU A 188 8.39 -1.76 20.71
C LEU A 188 8.00 -3.22 20.48
N HIS A 189 7.80 -3.96 21.56
CA HIS A 189 7.33 -5.34 21.50
C HIS A 189 5.92 -5.45 22.04
N ARG A 190 5.04 -6.07 21.25
CA ARG A 190 3.70 -6.47 21.69
C ARG A 190 3.83 -7.77 22.46
N THR A 191 3.23 -7.84 23.64
CA THR A 191 3.18 -9.08 24.42
C THR A 191 2.12 -10.05 23.87
N ASP A 192 2.32 -11.34 24.13
CA ASP A 192 1.47 -12.44 23.61
C ASP A 192 0.01 -12.40 24.07
N HIS A 193 -0.31 -11.61 25.10
CA HIS A 193 -1.66 -11.50 25.65
C HIS A 193 -2.55 -10.49 24.92
N ALA A 194 -1.98 -9.66 24.05
CA ALA A 194 -2.75 -8.70 23.28
C ALA A 194 -3.54 -9.42 22.18
N ALA A 195 -4.86 -9.24 22.12
CA ALA A 195 -5.74 -9.91 21.16
C ALA A 195 -5.62 -9.31 19.74
N GLU A 196 -5.25 -10.12 18.74
CA GLU A 196 -5.26 -9.66 17.33
C GLU A 196 -6.69 -9.65 16.77
N LEU A 197 -7.43 -10.69 17.13
CA LEU A 197 -8.86 -10.88 16.88
C LEU A 197 -9.63 -10.61 18.17
N PHE A 198 -10.70 -9.84 18.09
CA PHE A 198 -11.51 -9.43 19.23
C PHE A 198 -12.99 -9.66 18.92
N GLU A 199 -13.60 -10.57 19.65
CA GLU A 199 -14.98 -11.01 19.43
C GLU A 199 -15.94 -10.28 20.37
N LEU A 200 -17.04 -9.79 19.81
CA LEU A 200 -18.10 -9.08 20.51
C LEU A 200 -19.46 -9.70 20.19
N GLU A 201 -20.21 -10.03 21.24
CA GLU A 201 -21.61 -10.45 21.13
C GLU A 201 -22.51 -9.24 20.77
N PRO A 202 -23.75 -9.49 20.31
CA PRO A 202 -24.73 -8.43 20.03
C PRO A 202 -24.90 -7.45 21.20
N GLY A 203 -24.74 -6.15 20.95
CA GLY A 203 -24.89 -5.10 21.96
C GLY A 203 -23.84 -5.10 23.08
N GLU A 204 -22.87 -6.02 23.06
CA GLU A 204 -21.88 -6.21 24.10
C GLU A 204 -20.83 -5.08 24.10
N GLU A 205 -20.42 -4.68 25.30
CA GLU A 205 -19.28 -3.78 25.52
C GLU A 205 -18.18 -4.53 26.28
N LYS A 206 -17.01 -4.65 25.67
CA LYS A 206 -15.82 -5.29 26.24
C LYS A 206 -14.61 -4.37 26.14
N LEU A 207 -13.64 -4.57 27.02
CA LEU A 207 -12.36 -3.88 26.96
C LEU A 207 -11.44 -4.53 25.94
N PHE A 208 -11.01 -3.75 24.95
CA PHE A 208 -9.88 -4.09 24.09
C PHE A 208 -8.59 -3.69 24.81
N GLU A 209 -7.80 -4.69 25.19
CA GLU A 209 -6.57 -4.50 25.94
C GLU A 209 -5.34 -4.89 25.11
N ALA A 210 -4.31 -4.05 25.16
CA ALA A 210 -3.06 -4.29 24.48
C ALA A 210 -1.88 -3.87 25.35
N SER A 211 -1.04 -4.85 25.67
CA SER A 211 0.15 -4.69 26.51
C SER A 211 1.42 -4.70 25.66
N PHE A 212 2.25 -3.68 25.87
CA PHE A 212 3.50 -3.48 25.16
C PHE A 212 4.65 -3.32 26.13
N ILE A 213 5.86 -3.60 25.63
CA ILE A 213 7.09 -3.34 26.35
C ILE A 213 7.99 -2.50 25.46
N LEU A 214 8.51 -1.41 26.02
CA LEU A 214 9.45 -0.51 25.36
C LEU A 214 10.89 -0.96 25.67
N SER A 215 11.67 -1.29 24.64
CA SER A 215 13.07 -1.69 24.77
C SER A 215 13.91 -0.59 25.44
N ASP A 216 14.85 -0.99 26.30
CA ASP A 216 15.81 -0.08 26.94
C ASP A 216 16.80 0.53 25.95
N GLN A 217 17.03 -0.13 24.80
CA GLN A 217 17.91 0.32 23.72
C GLN A 217 17.34 1.44 22.85
N ILE A 218 16.11 1.93 23.10
CA ILE A 218 15.51 2.98 22.28
C ILE A 218 16.39 4.24 22.21
N PRO A 219 16.71 4.79 21.03
CA PRO A 219 17.59 5.96 20.90
C PRO A 219 17.13 7.18 21.70
N LYS A 220 18.08 7.98 22.21
CA LYS A 220 17.78 9.21 22.97
C LYS A 220 17.11 10.31 22.13
N SER A 221 17.20 10.23 20.79
CA SER A 221 16.54 11.15 19.87
C SER A 221 15.01 10.98 19.86
N ILE A 222 14.49 9.83 20.31
CA ILE A 222 13.06 9.54 20.33
C ILE A 222 12.50 9.93 21.70
N GLY A 223 11.95 11.14 21.79
CA GLY A 223 11.29 11.64 23.01
C GLY A 223 9.78 11.45 23.04
N THR A 224 9.15 11.30 21.86
CA THR A 224 7.70 11.12 21.72
C THR A 224 7.44 10.04 20.68
N LEU A 225 6.50 9.17 20.96
CA LEU A 225 5.98 8.19 20.01
C LEU A 225 4.45 8.21 20.02
N ALA A 226 3.88 8.04 18.83
CA ALA A 226 2.46 7.92 18.63
C ALA A 226 2.14 6.48 18.19
N LEU A 227 1.13 5.92 18.83
CA LEU A 227 0.64 4.57 18.59
C LEU A 227 -0.82 4.67 18.19
N GLN A 228 -1.20 4.07 17.07
CA GLN A 228 -2.58 4.06 16.62
C GLN A 228 -3.04 2.64 16.35
N PHE A 229 -4.18 2.26 16.94
CA PHE A 229 -4.92 1.08 16.57
C PHE A 229 -6.02 1.44 15.60
N THR A 230 -6.17 0.65 14.54
CA THR A 230 -7.36 0.69 13.69
C THR A 230 -8.09 -0.64 13.79
N LEU A 231 -9.36 -0.59 14.21
CA LEU A 231 -10.23 -1.75 14.29
C LEU A 231 -10.98 -1.95 12.97
N PHE A 232 -10.92 -3.16 12.43
CA PHE A 232 -11.59 -3.57 11.20
C PHE A 232 -12.54 -4.74 11.47
N ASN A 233 -13.71 -4.76 10.87
CA ASN A 233 -14.61 -5.93 10.93
C ASN A 233 -14.14 -7.00 9.95
N THR A 234 -13.78 -8.20 10.44
CA THR A 234 -13.29 -9.31 9.60
C THR A 234 -14.35 -9.90 8.67
N GLU A 235 -15.63 -9.85 9.04
CA GLU A 235 -16.73 -10.33 8.19
C GLU A 235 -17.01 -9.40 7.00
N GLY A 236 -16.52 -8.16 7.08
CA GLY A 236 -16.43 -7.23 5.94
C GLY A 236 -15.13 -7.37 5.14
N VAL A 237 -14.18 -8.20 5.57
CA VAL A 237 -12.89 -8.41 4.88
C VAL A 237 -13.00 -9.59 3.90
N GLY A 238 -13.98 -9.51 3.01
CA GLY A 238 -13.99 -10.32 1.78
C GLY A 238 -13.03 -9.77 0.73
N HIS A 239 -12.83 -8.45 0.67
CA HIS A 239 -11.95 -7.82 -0.31
C HIS A 239 -11.56 -6.40 0.14
N PHE A 240 -10.39 -6.24 0.76
CA PHE A 240 -9.76 -4.91 0.80
C PHE A 240 -9.47 -4.48 -0.64
N GLY A 241 -10.24 -3.51 -1.16
CA GLY A 241 -10.08 -2.99 -2.51
C GLY A 241 -11.16 -3.39 -3.52
N SER A 242 -12.21 -4.14 -3.14
CA SER A 242 -13.34 -4.34 -4.06
C SER A 242 -14.14 -3.05 -4.27
N SER A 243 -14.69 -2.89 -5.47
CA SER A 243 -15.57 -1.78 -5.84
C SER A 243 -16.76 -1.63 -4.88
N ASP A 244 -17.29 -2.76 -4.41
CA ASP A 244 -18.49 -2.81 -3.55
C ASP A 244 -18.26 -2.18 -2.18
N ALA A 245 -17.08 -2.40 -1.58
CA ALA A 245 -16.70 -1.77 -0.32
C ALA A 245 -16.62 -0.23 -0.47
N TRP A 246 -16.12 0.26 -1.60
CA TRP A 246 -16.07 1.70 -1.89
C TRP A 246 -17.46 2.32 -2.11
N TYR A 247 -18.39 1.58 -2.71
CA TYR A 247 -19.79 2.02 -2.84
C TYR A 247 -20.47 2.14 -1.48
N GLU A 248 -20.27 1.18 -0.59
CA GLU A 248 -20.87 1.20 0.74
C GLU A 248 -20.36 2.37 1.59
N ILE A 249 -19.05 2.63 1.56
CA ILE A 249 -18.44 3.79 2.25
C ILE A 249 -19.02 5.12 1.72
N ARG A 250 -19.12 5.27 0.40
CA ARG A 250 -19.66 6.50 -0.22
C ARG A 250 -21.14 6.69 0.11
N SER A 251 -21.92 5.61 0.10
CA SER A 251 -23.33 5.62 0.47
C SER A 251 -23.52 6.08 1.92
N LYS A 252 -22.82 5.46 2.89
CA LYS A 252 -22.90 5.83 4.32
C LYS A 252 -22.53 7.30 4.56
N LYS A 253 -21.51 7.81 3.88
CA LYS A 253 -21.10 9.22 3.97
C LYS A 253 -22.16 10.19 3.43
N ASN A 254 -22.85 9.83 2.35
CA ASN A 254 -23.91 10.66 1.74
C ASN A 254 -25.23 10.63 2.53
N HIS A 255 -25.48 9.59 3.32
CA HIS A 255 -26.69 9.45 4.13
C HIS A 255 -26.59 10.05 5.54
N GLY A 256 -25.51 10.80 5.85
CA GLY A 256 -25.44 11.62 7.07
C GLY A 256 -25.38 10.82 8.37
N VAL A 257 -24.95 9.55 8.34
CA VAL A 257 -24.60 8.83 9.56
C VAL A 257 -23.35 9.51 10.13
N GLY A 258 -23.50 10.15 11.29
CA GLY A 258 -22.53 11.07 11.90
C GLY A 258 -21.11 10.51 12.00
N LEU A 259 -20.14 11.34 11.65
CA LEU A 259 -18.70 11.06 11.63
C LEU A 259 -18.06 11.49 12.97
N ASP A 260 -18.39 10.79 14.07
CA ASP A 260 -17.87 11.14 15.41
C ASP A 260 -16.90 10.10 15.99
#